data_AF-A0A9D1FVJ6-F1
#
_entry.id   AF-A0A9D1FVJ6-F1
#
_cell.length_a   1.000
_cell.length_b   1.000
_cell.length_c   1.000
_cell.angle_alpha   90.00
_cell.angle_beta   90.00
_cell.angle_gamma   90.00
#
_symmetry.space_group_name_H-M   'P 1'
#
loop_
_entity.id
_entity.type
_entity.pdbx_description
1 polymer ?
#
loop_
_entity_poly.entity_id
_entity_poly.type
_entity_poly.pdbx_seq_one_letter_code
_entity_poly.pdbx_strand_id
1 'polypeptide(L)'
;MPHLMKAFGDFQWTDSSVIDYFTIKLTTLFPRFNEKSDDDNFYGTYKGLGVNISETKLTYSLQTSKSSNTNDNIEFKGVIIEIDVKKPFKGHTIIRKREFINNNRAYQEIKLEDTEFTKQYYVDSNDQIESRYILTPSFIERFKNLKQAFGGNSIQASFQNDKLIMAISMQKDIFKLADLSKPIADSKQFTKLLDEFSSILEIIDELKLNQNIGL
;
A
#
# COMPACT_ATOMS: atom_id res chain seq x y z
N MET A 1 12.96 -16.21 8.91
CA MET A 1 12.17 -15.61 7.82
C MET A 1 12.08 -16.46 6.55
N PRO A 2 13.18 -16.87 5.88
CA PRO A 2 13.12 -17.42 4.52
C PRO A 2 12.23 -18.66 4.33
N HIS A 3 12.17 -19.58 5.30
CA HIS A 3 11.35 -20.79 5.20
C HIS A 3 9.86 -20.56 5.47
N LEU A 4 9.51 -19.58 6.32
CA LEU A 4 8.11 -19.25 6.60
C LEU A 4 7.45 -18.61 5.38
N MET A 5 8.20 -17.81 4.64
CA MET A 5 7.70 -17.08 3.47
C MET A 5 7.21 -18.02 2.35
N LYS A 6 7.75 -19.24 2.27
CA LYS A 6 7.27 -20.29 1.35
C LYS A 6 5.81 -20.72 1.58
N ALA A 7 5.26 -20.47 2.77
CA ALA A 7 3.86 -20.77 3.08
C ALA A 7 2.89 -19.76 2.44
N PHE A 8 3.36 -18.58 2.05
CA PHE A 8 2.56 -17.49 1.49
C PHE A 8 2.71 -17.35 -0.03
N GLY A 9 3.44 -18.26 -0.68
CA GLY A 9 3.84 -18.18 -2.08
C GLY A 9 5.37 -18.21 -2.21
N ASP A 10 5.88 -17.62 -3.28
CA ASP A 10 7.33 -17.60 -3.56
C ASP A 10 8.01 -16.34 -2.97
N PHE A 11 7.62 -15.95 -1.76
CA PHE A 11 8.14 -14.75 -1.11
C PHE A 11 9.54 -14.97 -0.53
N GLN A 12 10.37 -13.95 -0.66
CA GLN A 12 11.73 -13.88 -0.13
C GLN A 12 11.96 -12.54 0.55
N TRP A 13 12.72 -12.55 1.64
CA TRP A 13 13.14 -11.34 2.34
C TRP A 13 14.48 -10.83 1.78
N THR A 14 14.65 -9.52 1.75
CA THR A 14 15.90 -8.85 1.35
C THR A 14 16.07 -7.54 2.12
N ASP A 15 17.30 -7.08 2.26
CA ASP A 15 17.65 -5.76 2.79
C ASP A 15 17.65 -4.67 1.70
N SER A 16 17.59 -5.10 0.44
CA SER A 16 17.62 -4.21 -0.71
C SER A 16 16.22 -3.69 -1.04
N SER A 17 16.10 -2.41 -1.39
CA SER A 17 14.85 -1.80 -1.84
C SER A 17 14.24 -2.57 -3.02
N VAL A 18 13.01 -3.04 -2.86
CA VAL A 18 12.26 -3.77 -3.92
C VAL A 18 11.25 -2.90 -4.65
N ILE A 19 10.86 -1.75 -4.08
CA ILE A 19 9.99 -0.75 -4.71
C ILE A 19 10.79 0.52 -4.95
N ASP A 20 10.89 0.95 -6.20
CA ASP A 20 11.74 2.09 -6.56
C ASP A 20 11.09 3.46 -6.26
N TYR A 21 11.95 4.47 -6.10
CA TYR A 21 11.55 5.85 -5.82
C TYR A 21 10.58 6.42 -6.86
N PHE A 22 10.82 6.13 -8.14
CA PHE A 22 10.02 6.70 -9.23
C PHE A 22 8.64 6.06 -9.31
N THR A 23 8.53 4.76 -9.07
CA THR A 23 7.22 4.09 -8.95
C THR A 23 6.38 4.74 -7.86
N ILE A 24 6.94 5.03 -6.69
CA ILE A 24 6.21 5.73 -5.62
C ILE A 24 5.83 7.16 -6.07
N LYS A 25 6.71 7.88 -6.77
CA LYS A 25 6.38 9.23 -7.28
C LYS A 25 5.23 9.22 -8.29
N LEU A 26 5.19 8.23 -9.17
CA LEU A 26 4.14 8.09 -10.18
C LEU A 26 2.75 7.95 -9.56
N THR A 27 2.64 7.36 -8.37
CA THR A 27 1.36 7.21 -7.66
C THR A 27 0.66 8.52 -7.32
N THR A 28 1.41 9.63 -7.24
CA THR A 28 0.96 10.94 -6.73
C THR A 28 0.43 10.93 -5.29
N LEU A 29 0.55 9.82 -4.56
CA LEU A 29 0.09 9.71 -3.17
C LEU A 29 0.93 10.55 -2.20
N PHE A 30 2.22 10.73 -2.52
CA PHE A 30 3.20 11.43 -1.69
C PHE A 30 3.87 12.54 -2.52
N PRO A 31 3.24 13.73 -2.62
CA PRO A 31 3.76 14.78 -3.48
C PRO A 31 5.07 15.39 -2.97
N ARG A 32 5.34 15.42 -1.66
CA ARG A 32 6.42 16.23 -1.08
C ARG A 32 7.75 15.52 -0.94
N PHE A 33 7.77 14.18 -0.83
CA PHE A 33 8.97 13.45 -0.44
C PHE A 33 10.11 13.62 -1.45
N ASN A 34 11.32 13.79 -0.94
CA ASN A 34 12.54 13.79 -1.76
C ASN A 34 13.55 12.74 -1.28
N GLU A 35 13.26 12.08 -0.17
CA GLU A 35 14.07 11.03 0.43
C GLU A 35 13.21 9.81 0.75
N LYS A 36 13.80 8.62 0.58
CA LYS A 36 13.20 7.33 0.84
C LYS A 36 14.20 6.43 1.56
N SER A 37 13.73 5.75 2.60
CA SER A 37 14.48 4.68 3.27
C SER A 37 13.56 3.49 3.52
N ASP A 38 14.07 2.28 3.28
CA ASP A 38 13.36 1.04 3.61
C ASP A 38 14.09 0.29 4.72
N ASP A 39 13.33 -0.53 5.46
CA ASP A 39 13.85 -1.45 6.48
C ASP A 39 13.66 -2.90 6.00
N ASP A 40 12.49 -3.48 6.25
CA ASP A 40 12.14 -4.82 5.78
C ASP A 40 11.56 -4.81 4.36
N ASN A 41 12.15 -5.63 3.47
CA ASN A 41 11.67 -5.79 2.10
C ASN A 41 11.35 -7.26 1.79
N PHE A 42 10.25 -7.47 1.10
CA PHE A 42 9.84 -8.77 0.59
C PHE A 42 9.49 -8.67 -0.88
N TYR A 43 9.90 -9.66 -1.65
CA TYR A 43 9.50 -9.80 -3.05
C TYR A 43 9.14 -11.25 -3.34
N GLY A 44 8.29 -11.46 -4.31
CA GLY A 44 7.89 -12.80 -4.71
C GLY A 44 6.78 -12.79 -5.74
N THR A 45 6.15 -13.94 -5.89
CA THR A 45 4.95 -14.06 -6.70
C THR A 45 3.85 -14.79 -5.96
N TYR A 46 2.61 -14.42 -6.26
CA TYR A 46 1.43 -15.13 -5.81
C TYR A 46 0.46 -15.28 -6.98
N LYS A 47 0.08 -16.53 -7.27
CA LYS A 47 -0.83 -16.87 -8.39
C LYS A 47 -0.39 -16.30 -9.75
N GLY A 48 0.93 -16.14 -9.94
CA GLY A 48 1.56 -15.62 -11.16
C GLY A 48 1.55 -14.10 -11.31
N LEU A 49 1.28 -13.35 -10.23
CA LEU A 49 1.43 -11.91 -10.15
C LEU A 49 2.64 -11.59 -9.27
N GLY A 50 3.50 -10.66 -9.70
CA GLY A 50 4.61 -10.16 -8.89
C GLY A 50 4.08 -9.32 -7.74
N VAL A 51 4.73 -9.47 -6.58
CA VAL A 51 4.37 -8.75 -5.35
C VAL A 51 5.64 -8.30 -4.68
N ASN A 52 5.74 -6.99 -4.43
CA ASN A 52 6.80 -6.37 -3.66
C ASN A 52 6.19 -5.67 -2.44
N ILE A 53 6.83 -5.78 -1.29
CA ILE A 53 6.37 -5.22 -0.02
C ILE A 53 7.59 -4.57 0.64
N SER A 54 7.48 -3.31 1.03
CA SER A 54 8.54 -2.58 1.72
C SER A 54 8.00 -1.88 2.96
N GLU A 55 8.65 -2.06 4.11
CA GLU A 55 8.54 -1.11 5.21
C GLU A 55 9.32 0.16 4.85
N THR A 56 8.59 1.24 4.52
CA THR A 56 9.15 2.45 3.94
C THR A 56 8.87 3.68 4.80
N LYS A 57 9.88 4.54 4.90
CA LYS A 57 9.76 5.92 5.40
C LYS A 57 10.10 6.89 4.28
N LEU A 58 9.21 7.85 4.04
CA LEU A 58 9.38 8.94 3.08
C LEU A 58 9.49 10.27 3.81
N THR A 59 10.58 11.00 3.55
CA THR A 59 10.88 12.30 4.17
C THR A 59 11.00 13.42 3.14
N TYR A 60 10.77 14.65 3.61
CA TYR A 60 11.04 15.87 2.87
C TYR A 60 11.66 16.95 3.75
N SER A 61 12.60 17.68 3.17
CA SER A 61 13.25 18.81 3.83
C SER A 61 12.64 20.13 3.35
N LEU A 62 12.33 21.04 4.28
CA LEU A 62 11.97 22.42 3.97
C LEU A 62 13.20 23.30 4.21
N GLN A 63 13.74 23.92 3.17
CA GLN A 63 14.82 24.90 3.34
C GLN A 63 14.26 26.14 4.05
N THR A 64 14.70 26.37 5.29
CA THR A 64 14.41 27.63 6.01
C THR A 64 15.64 28.52 5.95
N SER A 65 15.46 29.77 5.52
CA SER A 65 16.55 30.71 5.17
C SER A 65 17.41 31.19 6.35
N LYS A 66 17.26 30.64 7.57
CA LYS A 66 17.84 31.18 8.81
C LYS A 66 18.45 30.16 9.77
N SER A 67 18.59 28.90 9.38
CA SER A 67 19.11 27.86 10.29
C SER A 67 19.72 26.71 9.49
N SER A 68 20.93 26.30 9.86
CA SER A 68 21.61 25.11 9.31
C SER A 68 20.96 23.79 9.74
N ASN A 69 19.85 23.81 10.49
CA ASN A 69 19.10 22.61 10.83
C ASN A 69 18.05 22.31 9.75
N THR A 70 18.38 21.36 8.89
CA THR A 70 17.41 20.64 8.05
C THR A 70 16.49 19.86 8.98
N ASN A 71 15.22 20.26 9.08
CA ASN A 71 14.21 19.44 9.75
C ASN A 71 13.62 18.49 8.72
N ASP A 72 13.95 17.20 8.82
CA ASP A 72 13.37 16.16 7.97
C ASP A 72 11.93 15.89 8.43
N ASN A 73 10.97 16.30 7.62
CA ASN A 73 9.55 16.09 7.87
C ASN A 73 9.15 14.74 7.31
N ILE A 74 8.37 13.97 8.05
CA ILE A 74 7.86 12.67 7.60
C ILE A 74 6.56 12.90 6.82
N GLU A 75 6.56 12.56 5.54
CA GLU A 75 5.31 12.51 4.76
C GLU A 75 4.63 11.14 4.89
N PHE A 76 5.43 10.06 4.97
CA PHE A 76 4.92 8.71 5.15
C PHE A 76 5.85 7.86 6.01
N LYS A 77 5.25 7.02 6.86
CA LYS A 77 5.91 5.89 7.52
C LYS A 77 4.91 4.72 7.54
N GLY A 78 5.31 3.56 7.04
CA GLY A 78 4.47 2.36 7.04
C GLY A 78 4.83 1.38 5.93
N VAL A 79 3.85 0.59 5.48
CA VAL A 79 4.02 -0.43 4.43
C VAL A 79 3.69 0.16 3.07
N ILE A 80 4.53 -0.07 2.06
CA ILE A 80 4.15 0.06 0.66
C ILE A 80 4.10 -1.34 0.04
N ILE A 81 3.01 -1.63 -0.65
CA ILE A 81 2.76 -2.89 -1.35
C ILE A 81 2.59 -2.56 -2.82
N GLU A 82 3.38 -3.20 -3.67
CA GLU A 82 3.28 -3.16 -5.12
C GLU A 82 2.83 -4.53 -5.63
N ILE A 83 1.79 -4.55 -6.45
CA ILE A 83 1.24 -5.76 -7.07
C ILE A 83 1.16 -5.54 -8.57
N ASP A 84 1.75 -6.46 -9.34
CA ASP A 84 1.62 -6.48 -10.79
C ASP A 84 0.21 -6.91 -11.19
N VAL A 85 -0.33 -6.29 -12.24
CA VAL A 85 -1.59 -6.68 -12.86
C VAL A 85 -1.36 -7.10 -14.32
N LYS A 86 -1.97 -8.22 -14.75
CA LYS A 86 -1.77 -8.75 -16.11
C LYS A 86 -2.32 -7.84 -17.20
N LYS A 87 -3.42 -7.14 -16.89
CA LYS A 87 -4.00 -6.18 -17.81
C LYS A 87 -3.76 -4.78 -17.27
N PRO A 88 -3.05 -3.93 -18.03
CA PRO A 88 -2.83 -2.56 -17.63
C PRO A 88 -4.15 -1.78 -17.50
N PHE A 89 -4.24 -0.97 -16.46
CA PHE A 89 -5.26 0.06 -16.29
C PHE A 89 -5.13 1.12 -17.39
N LYS A 90 -6.26 1.50 -17.97
CA LYS A 90 -6.35 2.58 -18.97
C LYS A 90 -6.35 3.95 -18.31
N GLY A 91 -6.98 4.04 -17.14
CA GLY A 91 -7.02 5.23 -16.31
C GLY A 91 -5.99 5.18 -15.17
N HIS A 92 -5.86 6.32 -14.50
CA HIS A 92 -5.16 6.43 -13.22
C HIS A 92 -6.20 6.70 -12.13
N THR A 93 -6.41 5.71 -11.27
CA THR A 93 -7.37 5.79 -10.15
C THR A 93 -6.62 5.90 -8.83
N ILE A 94 -6.99 6.87 -8.01
CA ILE A 94 -6.33 7.18 -6.73
C ILE A 94 -7.36 7.12 -5.60
N ILE A 95 -7.06 6.33 -4.57
CA ILE A 95 -7.78 6.31 -3.30
C ILE A 95 -6.93 7.02 -2.26
N ARG A 96 -7.45 8.07 -1.63
CA ARG A 96 -6.79 8.74 -0.51
C ARG A 96 -7.73 9.04 0.63
N LYS A 97 -7.20 9.10 1.85
CA LYS A 97 -7.99 9.49 3.02
C LYS A 97 -8.54 10.91 2.84
N ARG A 98 -9.77 11.16 3.28
CA ARG A 98 -10.28 12.54 3.34
C ARG A 98 -9.54 13.32 4.40
N GLU A 99 -8.92 14.42 3.99
CA GLU A 99 -8.36 15.43 4.88
C GLU A 99 -9.03 16.77 4.59
N PHE A 100 -9.28 17.56 5.65
CA PHE A 100 -10.00 18.83 5.54
C PHE A 100 -9.15 19.97 4.96
N ILE A 101 -7.82 19.81 4.94
CA ILE A 101 -6.84 20.87 4.68
C ILE A 101 -5.86 20.33 3.65
N ASN A 102 -5.90 20.85 2.41
CA ASN A 102 -5.17 20.43 1.19
C ASN A 102 -5.90 19.41 0.29
N ASN A 103 -6.76 19.94 -0.60
CA ASN A 103 -7.35 19.19 -1.70
C ASN A 103 -6.60 19.44 -3.02
N ASN A 104 -5.30 19.19 -3.05
CA ASN A 104 -4.54 19.13 -4.32
C ASN A 104 -4.84 17.81 -5.01
N ARG A 105 -6.05 17.70 -5.55
CA ARG A 105 -6.52 16.48 -6.20
C ARG A 105 -6.09 16.47 -7.66
N ALA A 106 -5.54 15.34 -8.11
CA ALA A 106 -5.15 15.17 -9.51
C ALA A 106 -6.35 15.11 -10.46
N TYR A 107 -7.48 14.52 -10.02
CA TYR A 107 -8.65 14.28 -10.86
C TYR A 107 -9.98 14.61 -10.17
N GLN A 108 -11.05 14.49 -10.95
CA GLN A 108 -12.43 14.56 -10.46
C GLN A 108 -12.76 13.36 -9.58
N GLU A 109 -13.68 13.57 -8.65
CA GLU A 109 -14.01 12.58 -7.62
C GLU A 109 -15.15 11.71 -8.12
N ILE A 110 -14.99 10.42 -7.88
CA ILE A 110 -15.97 9.40 -8.17
C ILE A 110 -16.73 9.10 -6.89
N LYS A 111 -18.05 9.24 -6.95
CA LYS A 111 -18.94 8.83 -5.85
C LYS A 111 -19.27 7.36 -6.01
N LEU A 112 -18.77 6.53 -5.10
CA LEU A 112 -19.10 5.11 -5.02
C LEU A 112 -20.40 4.91 -4.22
N GLU A 113 -21.00 3.73 -4.37
CA GLU A 113 -22.25 3.37 -3.68
C GLU A 113 -22.04 3.16 -2.17
N ASP A 114 -20.85 2.70 -1.78
CA ASP A 114 -20.47 2.56 -0.38
C ASP A 114 -20.30 3.94 0.27
N THR A 115 -21.32 4.34 1.02
CA THR A 115 -21.36 5.63 1.72
C THR A 115 -20.38 5.70 2.88
N GLU A 116 -20.06 4.58 3.54
CA GLU A 116 -19.11 4.55 4.64
C GLU A 116 -17.69 4.78 4.13
N PHE A 117 -17.34 4.08 3.05
CA PHE A 117 -16.08 4.25 2.34
C PHE A 117 -15.95 5.66 1.80
N THR A 118 -17.00 6.17 1.13
CA THR A 118 -17.00 7.52 0.56
C THR A 118 -16.89 8.60 1.65
N LYS A 119 -17.34 8.37 2.89
CA LYS A 119 -17.12 9.33 4.00
C LYS A 119 -15.65 9.38 4.44
N GLN A 120 -14.93 8.27 4.35
CA GLN A 120 -13.55 8.16 4.83
C GLN A 120 -12.51 8.47 3.74
N TYR A 121 -12.83 8.20 2.47
CA TYR A 121 -11.90 8.30 1.36
C TYR A 121 -12.43 9.17 0.22
N TYR A 122 -11.51 9.84 -0.46
CA TYR A 122 -11.67 10.35 -1.82
C TYR A 122 -11.24 9.26 -2.80
N VAL A 123 -12.02 9.07 -3.85
CA VAL A 123 -11.64 8.30 -5.04
C VAL A 123 -11.61 9.26 -6.20
N ASP A 124 -10.43 9.46 -6.79
CA ASP A 124 -10.25 10.34 -7.94
C ASP A 124 -9.74 9.53 -9.12
N SER A 125 -10.26 9.77 -10.32
CA SER A 125 -9.74 9.13 -11.53
C SER A 125 -10.02 9.94 -12.79
N ASN A 126 -9.22 9.70 -13.82
CA ASN A 126 -9.49 10.17 -15.18
C ASN A 126 -10.34 9.18 -16.01
N ASP A 127 -10.65 7.98 -15.49
CA ASP A 127 -11.59 7.03 -16.09
C ASP A 127 -12.58 6.53 -15.02
N GLN A 128 -13.78 7.12 -15.00
CA GLN A 128 -14.79 6.77 -14.00
C GLN A 128 -15.39 5.39 -14.20
N ILE A 129 -15.41 4.88 -15.43
CA ILE A 129 -16.03 3.60 -15.75
C ILE A 129 -15.09 2.50 -15.26
N GLU A 130 -13.83 2.54 -15.67
CA GLU A 130 -12.81 1.57 -15.23
C GLU A 130 -12.68 1.55 -13.70
N SER A 131 -12.67 2.73 -13.05
CA SER A 131 -12.61 2.83 -11.59
C SER A 131 -13.72 2.05 -10.88
N ARG A 132 -14.95 2.03 -11.42
CA ARG A 132 -16.08 1.30 -10.81
C ARG A 132 -16.01 -0.20 -11.03
N TYR A 133 -15.36 -0.64 -12.11
CA TYR A 133 -15.06 -2.05 -12.33
C TYR A 133 -13.94 -2.55 -11.41
N ILE A 134 -12.97 -1.69 -11.09
CA ILE A 134 -11.91 -2.00 -10.13
C ILE A 134 -12.45 -2.02 -8.70
N LEU A 135 -13.18 -0.96 -8.31
CA LEU A 135 -13.63 -0.73 -6.94
C LEU A 135 -15.00 -1.35 -6.67
N THR A 136 -15.07 -2.67 -6.85
CA THR A 136 -16.24 -3.47 -6.49
C THR A 136 -16.48 -3.41 -4.97
N PRO A 137 -17.70 -3.69 -4.49
CA PRO A 137 -17.97 -3.80 -3.05
C PRO A 137 -17.02 -4.79 -2.34
N SER A 138 -16.71 -5.94 -2.97
CA SER A 138 -15.78 -6.93 -2.42
C SER A 138 -14.35 -6.39 -2.32
N PHE A 139 -13.87 -5.67 -3.33
CA PHE A 139 -12.56 -5.01 -3.27
C PHE A 139 -12.50 -3.98 -2.13
N ILE A 140 -13.53 -3.15 -2.00
CA ILE A 140 -13.60 -2.13 -0.94
C ILE A 140 -13.55 -2.77 0.45
N GLU A 141 -14.28 -3.86 0.68
CA GLU A 141 -14.25 -4.58 1.96
C GLU A 141 -12.87 -5.17 2.26
N ARG A 142 -12.23 -5.82 1.29
CA ARG A 142 -10.86 -6.33 1.45
C ARG A 142 -9.85 -5.21 1.70
N PHE A 143 -10.02 -4.06 1.04
CA PHE A 143 -9.18 -2.89 1.23
C PHE A 143 -9.32 -2.31 2.66
N LYS A 144 -10.54 -2.29 3.22
CA LYS A 144 -10.78 -1.94 4.63
C LYS A 144 -10.13 -2.97 5.58
N ASN A 145 -10.24 -4.25 5.27
CA ASN A 145 -9.65 -5.33 6.08
C ASN A 145 -8.11 -5.27 6.07
N LEU A 146 -7.50 -4.95 4.93
CA LEU A 146 -6.06 -4.77 4.81
C LEU A 146 -5.54 -3.72 5.80
N LYS A 147 -6.20 -2.55 5.87
CA LYS A 147 -5.86 -1.53 6.89
C LYS A 147 -5.93 -2.09 8.32
N GLN A 148 -6.97 -2.87 8.62
CA GLN A 148 -7.21 -3.42 9.96
C GLN A 148 -6.18 -4.49 10.34
N ALA A 149 -5.83 -5.39 9.42
CA ALA A 149 -4.85 -6.47 9.63
C ALA A 149 -3.48 -5.92 10.05
N PHE A 150 -3.05 -4.85 9.37
CA PHE A 150 -1.84 -4.14 9.73
C PHE A 150 -2.01 -3.30 11.02
N GLY A 151 -3.23 -2.92 11.39
CA GLY A 151 -3.46 -1.96 12.48
C GLY A 151 -3.05 -0.54 12.08
N GLY A 152 -3.22 -0.22 10.79
CA GLY A 152 -2.81 1.06 10.22
C GLY A 152 -3.80 2.20 10.49
N ASN A 153 -3.26 3.42 10.56
CA ASN A 153 -4.04 4.63 10.78
C ASN A 153 -4.81 5.05 9.52
N SER A 154 -4.21 4.80 8.36
CA SER A 154 -4.76 5.10 7.03
C SER A 154 -4.20 4.13 6.01
N ILE A 155 -4.97 3.92 4.94
CA ILE A 155 -4.52 3.23 3.75
C ILE A 155 -4.84 4.12 2.54
N GLN A 156 -3.96 4.10 1.54
CA GLN A 156 -4.12 4.80 0.28
C GLN A 156 -3.75 3.84 -0.86
N ALA A 157 -4.23 4.11 -2.07
CA ALA A 157 -3.89 3.30 -3.23
C ALA A 157 -3.84 4.10 -4.53
N SER A 158 -3.04 3.62 -5.47
CA SER A 158 -2.96 4.10 -6.85
C SER A 158 -2.99 2.89 -7.79
N PHE A 159 -3.89 2.94 -8.76
CA PHE A 159 -4.03 1.98 -9.85
C PHE A 159 -3.61 2.70 -11.11
N GLN A 160 -2.48 2.31 -11.70
CA GLN A 160 -1.96 2.95 -12.89
C GLN A 160 -1.09 1.99 -13.68
N ASN A 161 -1.21 2.01 -15.01
CA ASN A 161 -0.47 1.12 -15.89
C ASN A 161 -0.68 -0.34 -15.46
N ASP A 162 0.38 -1.12 -15.34
CA ASP A 162 0.39 -2.52 -14.93
C ASP A 162 0.59 -2.72 -13.43
N LYS A 163 0.38 -1.69 -12.59
CA LYS A 163 0.63 -1.78 -11.14
C LYS A 163 -0.53 -1.27 -10.29
N LEU A 164 -0.79 -1.99 -9.19
CA LEU A 164 -1.47 -1.47 -8.01
C LEU A 164 -0.41 -1.18 -6.94
N ILE A 165 -0.35 0.07 -6.48
CA ILE A 165 0.41 0.47 -5.30
C ILE A 165 -0.55 0.77 -4.16
N MET A 166 -0.35 0.13 -3.01
CA MET A 166 -1.08 0.43 -1.76
C MET A 166 -0.09 0.89 -0.71
N ALA A 167 -0.47 1.89 0.07
CA ALA A 167 0.35 2.44 1.13
C ALA A 167 -0.44 2.50 2.44
N ILE A 168 0.01 1.77 3.45
CA ILE A 168 -0.63 1.66 4.76
C ILE A 168 0.22 2.44 5.75
N SER A 169 -0.29 3.57 6.25
CA SER A 169 0.44 4.43 7.19
C SER A 169 0.31 3.93 8.62
N MET A 170 1.44 3.81 9.31
CA MET A 170 1.54 3.15 10.60
C MET A 170 2.60 3.81 11.48
N GLN A 171 2.39 3.77 12.80
CA GLN A 171 3.37 4.29 13.77
C GLN A 171 4.29 3.19 14.34
N LYS A 172 3.80 1.95 14.35
CA LYS A 172 4.52 0.78 14.88
C LYS A 172 5.23 0.07 13.75
N ASP A 173 6.44 -0.39 14.02
CA ASP A 173 7.17 -1.23 13.08
C ASP A 173 6.42 -2.56 12.86
N ILE A 174 6.52 -3.07 11.64
CA ILE A 174 5.76 -4.20 11.11
C ILE A 174 6.70 -5.39 10.90
N PHE A 175 6.16 -6.55 10.50
CA PHE A 175 6.94 -7.75 10.19
C PHE A 175 7.93 -8.23 11.27
N LYS A 176 7.71 -7.81 12.53
CA LYS A 176 8.46 -8.21 13.73
C LYS A 176 8.23 -9.68 14.09
N LEU A 177 8.81 -10.57 13.31
CA LEU A 177 9.04 -11.96 13.70
C LEU A 177 10.29 -12.13 14.57
N ALA A 178 11.05 -11.05 14.76
CA ALA A 178 12.36 -11.07 15.40
C ALA A 178 12.45 -10.12 16.59
N ASP A 179 11.33 -9.78 17.24
CA ASP A 179 11.41 -9.13 18.56
C ASP A 179 11.88 -10.18 19.59
N LEU A 180 13.19 -10.43 19.61
CA LEU A 180 13.86 -11.38 20.50
C LEU A 180 13.69 -11.00 21.98
N SER A 181 13.16 -9.82 22.28
CA SER A 181 12.79 -9.42 23.64
C SER A 181 11.50 -10.09 24.12
N LYS A 182 10.71 -10.66 23.20
CA LYS A 182 9.47 -11.37 23.52
C LYS A 182 9.68 -12.88 23.59
N PRO A 183 8.95 -13.59 24.46
CA PRO A 183 9.03 -15.05 24.54
C PRO A 183 8.72 -15.72 23.20
N ILE A 184 9.52 -16.72 22.83
CA ILE A 184 9.32 -17.51 21.59
C ILE A 184 7.96 -18.25 21.57
N ALA A 185 7.38 -18.49 22.74
CA ALA A 185 6.05 -19.10 22.90
C ALA A 185 4.89 -18.13 22.62
N ASP A 186 5.15 -16.84 22.38
CA ASP A 186 4.11 -15.87 22.03
C ASP A 186 3.68 -16.04 20.56
N SER A 187 2.73 -16.95 20.35
CA SER A 187 2.17 -17.24 19.02
C SER A 187 1.48 -16.04 18.37
N LYS A 188 1.17 -14.97 19.12
CA LYS A 188 0.50 -13.78 18.59
C LYS A 188 1.32 -13.07 17.51
N GLN A 189 2.65 -13.11 17.61
CA GLN A 189 3.53 -12.53 16.59
C GLN A 189 3.39 -13.24 15.25
N PHE A 190 3.29 -14.57 15.28
CA PHE A 190 3.08 -15.38 14.09
C PHE A 190 1.68 -15.20 13.51
N THR A 191 0.63 -15.18 14.37
CA THR A 191 -0.74 -14.93 13.92
C THR A 191 -0.86 -13.56 13.26
N LYS A 192 -0.27 -12.51 13.85
CA LYS A 192 -0.30 -11.16 13.27
C LYS A 192 0.36 -11.12 11.89
N LEU A 193 1.52 -11.77 11.73
CA LEU A 193 2.17 -11.87 10.43
C LEU A 193 1.30 -12.63 9.41
N LEU A 194 0.71 -13.74 9.83
CA LEU A 194 -0.19 -14.54 8.99
C LEU A 194 -1.38 -13.69 8.52
N ASP A 195 -1.99 -12.92 9.41
CA ASP A 195 -3.11 -12.03 9.10
C ASP A 195 -2.69 -10.92 8.12
N GLU A 196 -1.52 -10.30 8.35
CA GLU A 196 -0.94 -9.29 7.47
C GLU A 196 -0.76 -9.84 6.05
N PHE A 197 -0.04 -10.95 5.88
CA PHE A 197 0.15 -11.57 4.57
C PHE A 197 -1.16 -12.04 3.95
N SER A 198 -2.02 -12.72 4.70
CA SER A 198 -3.30 -13.23 4.18
C SER A 198 -4.17 -12.09 3.63
N SER A 199 -4.21 -10.95 4.32
CA SER A 199 -4.96 -9.77 3.85
C SER A 199 -4.42 -9.20 2.52
N ILE A 200 -3.11 -9.29 2.26
CA ILE A 200 -2.52 -8.93 0.96
C ILE A 200 -2.94 -9.93 -0.11
N LEU A 201 -2.85 -11.24 0.19
CA LEU A 201 -3.21 -12.30 -0.76
C LEU A 201 -4.69 -12.23 -1.16
N GLU A 202 -5.57 -11.85 -0.24
CA GLU A 202 -6.98 -11.63 -0.51
C GLU A 202 -7.23 -10.49 -1.51
N ILE A 203 -6.48 -9.39 -1.44
CA ILE A 203 -6.54 -8.31 -2.43
C ILE A 203 -6.12 -8.83 -3.82
N ILE A 204 -5.05 -9.62 -3.87
CA ILE A 204 -4.55 -10.20 -5.13
C ILE A 204 -5.60 -11.13 -5.74
N ASP A 205 -6.28 -11.92 -4.90
CA ASP A 205 -7.35 -12.83 -5.34
C ASP A 205 -8.53 -12.07 -5.94
N GLU A 206 -8.94 -10.97 -5.33
CA GLU A 206 -9.98 -10.09 -5.86
C GLU A 206 -9.59 -9.48 -7.22
N LEU A 207 -8.37 -8.95 -7.34
CA LEU A 207 -7.88 -8.38 -8.60
C LEU A 207 -7.85 -9.41 -9.72
N LYS A 208 -7.43 -10.65 -9.42
CA LYS A 208 -7.37 -11.74 -10.40
C LYS A 208 -8.78 -12.19 -10.82
N LEU A 209 -9.74 -12.23 -9.90
CA LEU A 209 -11.14 -12.49 -10.23
C LEU A 209 -11.68 -11.43 -11.19
N ASN A 210 -11.43 -10.15 -10.92
CA ASN A 210 -11.86 -9.03 -11.74
C ASN A 210 -11.23 -9.05 -13.15
N GLN A 211 -9.97 -9.50 -13.29
CA GLN A 211 -9.32 -9.70 -14.59
C GLN A 211 -9.96 -10.81 -15.43
N ASN A 212 -10.49 -11.87 -14.82
CA ASN A 212 -11.10 -12.98 -15.54
C ASN A 212 -12.51 -12.66 -16.05
N ILE A 213 -13.19 -11.67 -15.45
CA ILE A 213 -14.55 -11.24 -15.84
C ILE A 213 -14.56 -10.07 -16.83
N GLY A 214 -13.41 -9.72 -17.41
CA GLY A 214 -13.34 -8.80 -18.54
C GLY A 214 -12.83 -7.39 -18.23
N LEU A 215 -11.97 -7.25 -17.21
CA LEU A 215 -11.04 -6.11 -17.18
C LEU A 215 -10.30 -6.08 -18.50
#